data_AF-A0A2N2SES9-F1
#
_entry.id   AF-A0A2N2SES9-F1
#
_cell.length_a   1.000
_cell.length_b   1.000
_cell.length_c   1.000
_cell.angle_alpha   90.00
_cell.angle_beta   90.00
_cell.angle_gamma   90.00
#
_symmetry.space_group_name_H-M   'P 1'
#
loop_
_entity.id
_entity.type
_entity.pdbx_description
1 polymer ?
#
loop_
_entity_poly.entity_id
_entity_poly.type
_entity_poly.pdbx_seq_one_letter_code
_entity_poly.pdbx_strand_id
1 'polypeptide(L)'
;MITCKDASKIISQSLDGPLPWPDRMKLKFHFLICDSCIRFNRQLHILSDAVKGIRNNIENNSTIQLSLNAKTRIISMIDSKNY
;
A
#
# COMPACT_ATOMS: atom_id res chain seq x y z
N MET A 1 23.75 10.61 6.70
CA MET A 1 22.55 10.37 7.53
C MET A 1 21.39 11.12 6.90
N ILE A 2 20.24 10.50 6.66
CA ILE A 2 19.07 11.16 6.08
C ILE A 2 18.27 11.89 7.17
N THR A 3 17.48 12.91 6.78
CA THR A 3 16.61 13.62 7.74
C THR A 3 15.38 12.76 8.12
N CYS A 4 14.70 13.09 9.21
CA CYS A 4 13.44 12.41 9.57
C CYS A 4 12.36 12.56 8.49
N LYS A 5 12.38 13.68 7.73
CA LYS A 5 11.48 13.93 6.60
C LYS A 5 11.78 13.01 5.42
N ASP A 6 13.06 12.77 5.14
CA ASP A 6 13.47 11.81 4.12
C ASP A 6 13.15 10.38 4.55
N ALA A 7 13.37 10.06 5.83
CA ALA A 7 13.05 8.76 6.41
C ALA A 7 11.54 8.47 6.31
N SER A 8 10.68 9.42 6.67
CA SER A 8 9.23 9.25 6.56
C SER A 8 8.77 9.05 5.12
N LYS A 9 9.40 9.75 4.16
CA LYS A 9 9.14 9.55 2.72
C LYS A 9 9.52 8.14 2.26
N ILE A 10 10.71 7.66 2.61
CA ILE A 10 11.16 6.30 2.25
C ILE A 10 10.26 5.25 2.90
N ILE A 11 9.89 5.42 4.18
CA ILE A 11 8.95 4.53 4.89
C ILE A 11 7.60 4.47 4.14
N SER A 12 7.04 5.62 3.76
CA SER A 12 5.78 5.65 3.01
C SER A 12 5.90 4.91 1.68
N GLN A 13 6.98 5.16 0.92
CA GLN A 13 7.22 4.50 -0.36
C GLN A 13 7.38 2.97 -0.23
N SER A 14 7.84 2.48 0.93
CA SER A 14 7.95 1.05 1.21
C SER A 14 6.61 0.31 1.23
N LEU A 15 5.50 1.04 1.45
CA LEU A 15 4.16 0.48 1.52
C LEU A 15 3.51 0.32 0.15
N ASP A 16 3.93 1.14 -0.81
CA ASP A 16 3.40 1.15 -2.16
C ASP A 16 4.07 0.08 -3.05
N GLY A 17 5.28 -0.36 -2.69
CA GLY A 17 6.00 -1.35 -3.49
C GLY A 17 7.47 -1.57 -3.07
N PRO A 18 8.23 -2.34 -3.86
CA PRO A 18 9.62 -2.65 -3.55
C PRO A 18 10.50 -1.40 -3.59
N LEU A 19 11.10 -1.05 -2.45
CA LEU A 19 12.11 0.00 -2.37
C LEU A 19 13.45 -0.43 -2.98
N PRO A 20 14.17 0.49 -3.67
CA PRO A 20 15.57 0.31 -4.04
C PRO A 20 16.45 -0.03 -2.83
N TRP A 21 17.41 -0.94 -3.03
CA TRP A 21 18.36 -1.37 -1.99
C TRP A 21 19.07 -0.22 -1.24
N PRO A 22 19.55 0.84 -1.92
CA PRO A 22 20.23 1.95 -1.24
C PRO A 22 19.35 2.66 -0.20
N ASP A 23 18.05 2.83 -0.50
CA ASP A 23 17.14 3.54 0.39
C ASP A 23 16.79 2.69 1.63
N ARG A 24 16.74 1.37 1.48
CA ARG A 24 16.64 0.44 2.62
C ARG A 24 17.83 0.57 3.57
N MET A 25 19.05 0.72 3.03
CA MET A 25 20.24 0.88 3.86
C MET A 25 20.23 2.22 4.60
N LYS A 26 19.90 3.33 3.90
CA LYS A 26 19.76 4.65 4.53
C LYS A 26 18.78 4.63 5.71
N LEU A 27 17.64 3.97 5.52
CA LEU A 27 16.63 3.83 6.56
C LEU A 27 17.13 2.98 7.74
N LYS A 28 17.79 1.84 7.48
CA LYS A 28 18.40 1.01 8.53
C LYS A 28 19.38 1.80 9.39
N PHE A 29 20.27 2.58 8.77
CA PHE A 29 21.21 3.42 9.52
C PHE A 29 20.52 4.51 10.33
N HIS A 30 19.45 5.12 9.80
CA HIS A 30 18.67 6.13 10.53
C HIS A 30 17.92 5.53 11.73
N PHE A 31 17.46 4.27 11.65
CA PHE A 31 16.82 3.60 12.78
C PHE A 31 17.76 3.36 13.97
N LEU A 32 19.08 3.26 13.75
CA LEU A 32 20.03 3.06 14.86
C LEU A 32 20.10 4.23 15.85
N ILE A 33 19.56 5.39 15.48
CA ILE A 33 19.73 6.65 16.23
C ILE A 33 18.42 7.39 16.49
N CYS A 34 17.31 6.97 15.87
CA CYS A 34 16.03 7.68 15.94
C CYS A 34 14.89 6.72 16.26
N ASP A 35 14.55 6.63 17.55
CA ASP A 35 13.43 5.84 18.06
C ASP A 35 12.08 6.31 17.47
N SER A 36 11.88 7.61 17.32
CA SER A 36 10.65 8.16 16.75
C SER A 36 10.37 7.63 15.34
N CYS A 37 11.40 7.49 14.50
CA CYS A 37 11.25 6.93 13.16
C CYS A 37 10.99 5.41 13.17
N ILE A 38 11.55 4.67 14.14
CA ILE A 38 11.23 3.25 14.35
C ILE A 38 9.74 3.10 14.72
N ARG A 39 9.27 3.91 15.68
CA ARG A 39 7.87 3.90 16.15
C ARG A 39 6.91 4.27 15.02
N PHE A 40 7.22 5.31 14.26
CA PHE A 40 6.43 5.72 13.10
C PHE A 40 6.33 4.60 12.05
N ASN A 41 7.46 3.97 11.70
CA ASN A 41 7.47 2.83 10.78
C ASN A 41 6.53 1.72 11.24
N ARG A 42 6.61 1.34 12.53
CA ARG A 42 5.75 0.30 13.10
C ARG A 42 4.26 0.68 13.05
N GLN A 43 3.90 1.91 13.44
CA GLN A 43 2.52 2.37 13.42
C GLN A 43 1.93 2.35 12.01
N LEU A 44 2.72 2.76 11.02
CA LEU A 44 2.24 2.83 9.64
C LEU A 44 2.05 1.43 9.03
N HIS A 45 2.93 0.47 9.36
CA HIS A 45 2.72 -0.93 8.97
C HIS A 45 1.46 -1.54 9.59
N ILE A 46 1.20 -1.29 10.89
CA ILE A 46 -0.03 -1.75 11.56
C ILE A 46 -1.27 -1.20 10.82
N LEU A 47 -1.27 0.08 10.47
CA LEU A 47 -2.37 0.68 9.72
C LEU A 47 -2.53 0.05 8.33
N SER A 48 -1.42 -0.15 7.61
CA SER A 48 -1.42 -0.78 6.29
C SER A 48 -2.01 -2.19 6.34
N ASP A 49 -1.62 -2.98 7.34
CA ASP A 49 -2.10 -4.36 7.49
C ASP A 49 -3.57 -4.42 7.90
N ALA A 50 -4.04 -3.49 8.76
CA ALA A 50 -5.45 -3.36 9.08
C ALA A 50 -6.30 -3.04 7.83
N VAL A 51 -5.84 -2.09 7.00
CA VAL A 51 -6.54 -1.73 5.74
C VAL A 51 -6.55 -2.89 4.76
N LYS A 52 -5.43 -3.63 4.62
CA LYS A 52 -5.39 -4.85 3.79
C LYS A 52 -6.37 -5.91 4.31
N GLY A 53 -6.48 -6.06 5.63
CA GLY A 53 -7.46 -6.94 6.26
C GLY A 53 -8.90 -6.56 5.89
N ILE A 54 -9.24 -5.27 5.96
CA ILE A 54 -10.56 -4.77 5.54
C ILE A 54 -10.80 -5.05 4.05
N ARG A 55 -9.83 -4.74 3.19
CA ARG A 55 -9.93 -5.01 1.74
C ARG A 55 -10.18 -6.48 1.45
N ASN A 56 -9.40 -7.37 2.07
CA ASN A 56 -9.56 -8.82 1.88
C ASN A 56 -10.94 -9.29 2.35
N ASN A 57 -11.49 -8.74 3.44
CA ASN A 57 -12.85 -9.06 3.88
C ASN A 57 -13.90 -8.62 2.85
N ILE A 58 -13.74 -7.44 2.23
CA ILE A 58 -14.64 -6.94 1.18
C ILE A 58 -14.55 -7.80 -0.09
N GLU A 59 -13.34 -8.08 -0.58
CA GLU A 59 -13.11 -8.88 -1.79
C GLU A 59 -13.66 -10.32 -1.66
N ASN A 60 -13.61 -10.91 -0.46
CA ASN A 60 -14.13 -12.25 -0.20
C ASN A 60 -15.62 -12.26 0.20
N ASN A 61 -16.28 -11.10 0.26
CA ASN A 61 -17.69 -11.03 0.62
C ASN A 61 -18.57 -11.27 -0.62
N SER A 62 -19.11 -12.48 -0.74
CA SER A 62 -20.00 -12.89 -1.83
C SER A 62 -21.31 -12.09 -1.93
N THR A 63 -21.67 -11.33 -0.89
CA THR A 63 -22.85 -10.44 -0.90
C THR A 63 -22.57 -9.10 -1.56
N ILE A 64 -21.31 -8.67 -1.63
CA ILE A 64 -20.91 -7.41 -2.27
C ILE A 64 -20.66 -7.70 -3.74
N GLN A 65 -21.72 -7.60 -4.55
CA GLN A 65 -21.64 -7.82 -5.99
C GLN A 65 -21.94 -6.53 -6.77
N LEU A 66 -21.29 -6.38 -7.92
CA LEU A 66 -21.67 -5.37 -8.92
C LEU A 66 -23.12 -5.59 -9.35
N SER A 67 -23.87 -4.50 -9.52
CA SER A 67 -25.21 -4.59 -10.09
C SER A 67 -25.16 -5.16 -11.51
N LEU A 68 -26.23 -5.86 -11.92
CA LEU A 68 -26.29 -6.50 -13.23
C LEU A 68 -26.02 -5.51 -14.37
N ASN A 69 -26.61 -4.30 -14.30
CA ASN A 69 -26.40 -3.25 -15.29
C ASN A 69 -24.94 -2.78 -15.36
N ALA A 70 -24.26 -2.61 -14.20
CA ALA A 70 -22.84 -2.26 -14.18
C ALA A 70 -21.97 -3.34 -14.84
N LYS A 71 -22.28 -4.62 -14.57
CA LYS A 71 -21.58 -5.76 -15.17
C LYS A 71 -21.74 -5.80 -16.69
N THR A 72 -22.96 -5.63 -17.20
CA THR A 72 -23.24 -5.63 -18.64
C THR A 72 -22.54 -4.49 -19.37
N ARG A 73 -22.51 -3.29 -18.78
CA ARG A 73 -21.78 -2.14 -19.34
C ARG A 73 -20.28 -2.40 -19.43
N ILE A 74 -19.66 -2.96 -18.40
CA ILE A 74 -18.22 -3.27 -18.38
C ILE A 74 -17.88 -4.28 -19.48
N ILE A 75 -18.68 -5.35 -19.62
CA ILE A 75 -18.47 -6.37 -20.66
C ILE A 75 -18.55 -5.75 -22.06
N SER A 76 -19.59 -4.96 -22.35
CA SER A 76 -19.74 -4.31 -23.66
C SER A 76 -18.57 -3.38 -24.02
N MET A 77 -17.97 -2.70 -23.03
CA MET A 77 -16.80 -1.85 -23.25
C MET A 77 -15.53 -2.66 -23.54
N ILE A 78 -15.31 -3.78 -22.86
CA ILE A 78 -14.16 -4.65 -23.10
C ILE A 78 -14.26 -5.28 -24.49
N ASP A 79 -15.45 -5.76 -24.88
CA ASP A 79 -15.67 -6.39 -26.18
C ASP A 79 -15.48 -5.41 -27.33
N SER A 80 -15.96 -4.17 -27.19
CA SER A 80 -15.79 -3.10 -28.19
C SER A 80 -14.34 -2.65 -28.41
N LYS A 81 -13.45 -2.92 -27.45
CA LYS A 81 -12.04 -2.48 -27.48
C LYS A 81 -11.08 -3.58 -27.95
N ASN A 82 -11.58 -4.81 -28.08
CA ASN A 82 -10.86 -5.97 -28.62
C ASN A 82 -11.13 -6.19 -30.13
N TYR A 83 -11.74 -5.21 -30.81
CA TYR A 83 -12.01 -5.20 -32.26
C TYR A 83 -11.41 -3.94 -32.91
#